data_AF-A0A1A8NKT5-F1
#
_entry.id   AF-A0A1A8NKT5-F1
#
_cell.length_a   1.000
_cell.length_b   1.000
_cell.length_c   1.000
_cell.angle_alpha   90.00
_cell.angle_beta   90.00
_cell.angle_gamma   90.00
#
_symmetry.space_group_name_H-M   'P 1'
#
loop_
_entity.id
_entity.type
_entity.pdbx_description
1 polymer ?
#
loop_
_entity_poly.entity_id
_entity_poly.type
_entity_poly.pdbx_seq_one_letter_code
_entity_poly.pdbx_strand_id
1 'polypeptide(L)'
;LVDGVDLLQDGRGQLSSDWIPQQLPNGVCIVLSVTSKTPLLQTLSTKRGMPLFSLGQLTMPDRKEIIQKELDAFGKKLSDSAFNNQLQTLVTKKGAASPLYLHLACEDLR
;
A
#
# COMPACT_ATOMS: atom_id res chain seq x y z
N LEU A 1 12.97 2.48 8.45
CA LEU A 1 12.03 2.40 7.30
C LEU A 1 12.31 3.59 6.42
N VAL A 2 12.51 3.37 5.13
CA VAL A 2 12.62 4.45 4.14
C VAL A 2 11.48 4.25 3.13
N ASP A 3 10.63 5.26 3.00
CA ASP A 3 9.48 5.24 2.12
C ASP A 3 9.79 5.93 0.78
N GLY A 4 9.29 5.40 -0.33
CA GLY A 4 9.44 5.98 -1.67
C GLY A 4 10.90 6.09 -2.12
N VAL A 5 11.69 5.03 -1.97
CA VAL A 5 13.14 5.06 -2.27
C VAL A 5 13.42 5.42 -3.73
N ASP A 6 12.50 5.11 -4.65
CA ASP A 6 12.55 5.52 -6.06
C ASP A 6 12.44 7.03 -6.29
N LEU A 7 12.20 7.83 -5.24
CA LEU A 7 12.25 9.28 -5.28
C LEU A 7 13.62 9.84 -4.87
N LEU A 8 14.52 9.01 -4.32
CA LEU A 8 15.86 9.43 -3.93
C LEU A 8 16.77 9.54 -5.16
N GLN A 9 17.28 10.75 -5.37
CA GLN A 9 18.19 11.06 -6.46
C GLN A 9 19.56 11.47 -5.91
N ASP A 10 20.61 11.17 -6.67
CA ASP A 10 21.95 11.68 -6.40
C ASP A 10 22.07 13.17 -6.77
N GLY A 11 23.26 13.75 -6.55
CA GLY A 11 23.54 15.14 -6.92
C GLY A 11 23.46 15.46 -8.43
N ARG A 12 23.24 14.44 -9.28
CA ARG A 12 23.07 14.56 -10.73
C ARG A 12 21.62 14.29 -11.17
N GLY A 13 20.70 14.06 -10.23
CA GLY A 13 19.30 13.76 -10.51
C GLY A 13 19.04 12.30 -10.93
N GLN A 14 20.01 11.39 -10.73
CA GLN A 14 19.88 9.98 -11.09
C GLN A 14 19.44 9.14 -9.89
N LEU A 15 18.67 8.08 -10.14
CA LEU A 15 18.31 7.11 -9.10
C LEU A 15 19.59 6.47 -8.53
N SER A 16 19.76 6.53 -7.20
CA SER A 16 20.93 5.93 -6.53
C SER A 16 20.53 4.91 -5.47
N SER A 17 21.27 3.79 -5.47
CA SER A 17 21.20 2.75 -4.44
C SER A 17 22.50 2.63 -3.63
N ASP A 18 23.42 3.57 -3.82
CA ASP A 18 24.78 3.53 -3.27
C ASP A 18 24.79 3.80 -1.76
N TRP A 19 23.77 4.49 -1.27
CA TRP A 19 23.55 4.74 0.14
C TRP A 19 23.14 3.47 0.91
N ILE A 20 22.67 2.41 0.21
CA ILE A 20 22.26 1.15 0.83
C ILE A 20 23.51 0.30 1.06
N PRO A 21 23.89 0.02 2.33
CA PRO A 21 25.08 -0.75 2.65
C PRO A 21 25.03 -2.15 2.02
N GLN A 22 26.18 -2.65 1.57
CA GLN A 22 26.28 -4.03 1.06
C GLN A 22 26.10 -5.08 2.16
N GLN A 23 26.52 -4.75 3.38
CA GLN A 23 26.33 -5.57 4.58
C GLN A 23 25.76 -4.67 5.69
N LEU A 24 24.68 -5.15 6.31
CA LEU A 24 24.10 -4.46 7.46
C LEU A 24 24.85 -4.86 8.74
N PRO A 25 25.11 -3.89 9.65
CA PRO A 25 25.64 -4.21 10.97
C PRO A 25 24.69 -5.14 11.75
N ASN A 26 25.26 -5.90 12.69
CA ASN A 26 24.47 -6.77 13.56
C ASN A 26 23.43 -5.95 14.34
N GLY A 27 22.19 -6.44 14.37
CA GLY A 27 21.07 -5.78 15.04
C GLY A 27 20.40 -4.67 14.23
N VAL A 28 20.83 -4.41 12.99
CA VAL A 28 20.23 -3.40 12.11
C VAL A 28 19.41 -4.08 11.01
N CYS A 29 18.17 -3.61 10.83
CA CYS A 29 17.29 -4.02 9.73
C CYS A 29 16.83 -2.77 8.98
N ILE A 30 16.93 -2.81 7.64
CA ILE A 30 16.42 -1.75 6.77
C ILE A 30 15.21 -2.28 6.02
N VAL A 31 14.08 -1.60 6.20
CA VAL A 31 12.86 -1.83 5.41
C VAL A 31 12.72 -0.68 4.43
N LEU A 32 12.54 -1.02 3.15
CA LEU A 32 12.42 -0.08 2.04
C LEU A 32 11.07 -0.27 1.37
N SER A 33 10.38 0.82 1.06
CA SER A 33 9.27 0.80 0.12
C SER A 33 9.72 1.36 -1.23
N VAL A 34 9.19 0.81 -2.30
CA VAL A 34 9.51 1.21 -3.67
C VAL A 34 8.31 0.99 -4.56
N THR A 35 8.07 1.93 -5.48
CA THR A 35 7.00 1.77 -6.46
C THR A 35 7.27 0.59 -7.38
N SER A 36 6.23 -0.18 -7.70
CA SER A 36 6.33 -1.29 -8.64
C SER A 36 6.83 -0.82 -10.02
N LYS A 37 7.63 -1.65 -10.70
CA LYS A 37 8.17 -1.42 -12.06
C LYS A 37 9.17 -0.26 -12.20
N THR A 38 9.81 0.17 -11.12
CA THR A 38 10.91 1.14 -11.19
C THR A 38 12.22 0.45 -11.59
N PRO A 39 13.14 1.13 -12.31
CA PRO A 39 14.47 0.58 -12.59
C PRO A 39 15.24 0.23 -11.32
N LEU A 40 15.06 1.03 -10.27
CA LEU A 40 15.68 0.82 -8.97
C LEU A 40 15.30 -0.54 -8.37
N LEU A 41 14.04 -0.98 -8.49
CA LEU A 41 13.60 -2.29 -8.01
C LEU A 41 14.41 -3.43 -8.62
N GLN A 42 14.76 -3.34 -9.91
CA GLN A 42 15.59 -4.36 -10.56
C GLN A 42 16.98 -4.43 -9.93
N THR A 43 17.62 -3.27 -9.69
CA THR A 43 18.92 -3.19 -9.01
C THR A 43 18.86 -3.72 -7.57
N LEU A 44 17.79 -3.44 -6.82
CA LEU A 44 17.64 -3.95 -5.45
C LEU A 44 17.39 -5.46 -5.42
N SER A 45 16.66 -6.00 -6.41
CA SER A 45 16.34 -7.44 -6.47
C SER A 45 17.56 -8.34 -6.68
N THR A 46 18.66 -7.81 -7.22
CA THR A 46 19.90 -8.56 -7.42
C THR A 46 20.85 -8.48 -6.21
N LYS A 47 20.59 -7.58 -5.25
CA LYS A 47 21.41 -7.47 -4.03
C LYS A 47 21.13 -8.65 -3.10
N ARG A 48 22.21 -9.29 -2.61
CA ARG A 48 22.11 -10.37 -1.62
C ARG A 48 21.55 -9.85 -0.30
N GLY A 49 20.72 -10.64 0.36
CA GLY A 49 20.17 -10.31 1.67
C GLY A 49 19.02 -9.30 1.66
N MET A 50 18.45 -9.00 0.50
CA MET A 50 17.30 -8.10 0.34
C MET A 50 16.07 -8.87 -0.15
N PRO A 51 15.31 -9.52 0.75
CA PRO A 51 14.07 -10.19 0.35
C PRO A 51 13.07 -9.16 -0.19
N LEU A 52 12.45 -9.47 -1.32
CA LEU A 52 11.42 -8.64 -1.93
C LEU A 52 10.03 -9.12 -1.48
N PHE A 53 9.22 -8.20 -0.98
CA PHE A 53 7.81 -8.42 -0.70
C PHE A 53 6.95 -7.56 -1.63
N SER A 54 6.17 -8.19 -2.48
CA SER A 54 5.27 -7.49 -3.40
C SER A 54 3.94 -7.20 -2.73
N LEU A 55 3.59 -5.93 -2.57
CA LEU A 55 2.30 -5.50 -2.05
C LEU A 55 1.30 -5.33 -3.19
N GLY A 56 0.27 -6.18 -3.22
CA GLY A 56 -0.81 -6.12 -4.20
C GLY A 56 -1.90 -5.11 -3.83
N GLN A 57 -2.87 -4.96 -4.73
CA GLN A 57 -4.12 -4.25 -4.45
C GLN A 57 -5.00 -5.05 -3.49
N LEU A 58 -5.89 -4.36 -2.75
CA LEU A 58 -6.88 -5.03 -1.92
C LEU A 58 -7.78 -5.95 -2.74
N THR A 59 -8.00 -7.16 -2.23
CA THR A 59 -8.95 -8.10 -2.81
C THR A 59 -10.39 -7.69 -2.46
N MET A 60 -11.37 -8.17 -3.23
CA MET A 60 -12.79 -7.87 -2.94
C MET A 60 -13.24 -8.22 -1.51
N PRO A 61 -12.87 -9.38 -0.91
CA PRO A 61 -13.21 -9.65 0.48
C PRO A 61 -12.54 -8.66 1.44
N ASP A 62 -11.25 -8.34 1.25
CA ASP A 62 -10.54 -7.40 2.14
C ASP A 62 -11.18 -6.01 2.11
N ARG A 63 -11.60 -5.54 0.93
CA ARG A 63 -12.31 -4.25 0.79
C ARG A 63 -13.59 -4.21 1.61
N LYS A 64 -14.39 -5.28 1.56
CA LYS A 64 -15.64 -5.40 2.33
C LYS A 64 -15.35 -5.40 3.82
N GLU A 65 -14.35 -6.16 4.25
CA GLU A 65 -13.96 -6.26 5.65
C GLU A 65 -13.51 -4.90 6.21
N ILE A 66 -12.70 -4.15 5.46
CA ILE A 66 -12.25 -2.81 5.85
C ILE A 66 -13.45 -1.87 6.04
N ILE A 67 -14.34 -1.78 5.04
CA ILE A 67 -15.53 -0.92 5.11
C ILE A 67 -16.41 -1.29 6.32
N GLN A 68 -16.63 -2.58 6.53
CA GLN A 68 -17.47 -3.07 7.62
C GLN A 68 -16.86 -2.71 8.98
N LYS A 69 -15.55 -2.96 9.17
CA LYS A 69 -14.83 -2.63 10.42
C LYS A 69 -14.82 -1.13 10.71
N GLU A 70 -14.55 -0.31 9.70
CA GLU A 70 -14.51 1.15 9.83
C GLU A 70 -15.88 1.70 10.23
N LEU A 71 -16.96 1.28 9.56
CA LEU A 71 -18.30 1.79 9.86
C LEU A 71 -18.90 1.21 11.16
N ASP A 72 -18.59 -0.06 11.48
CA ASP A 72 -19.02 -0.68 12.75
C ASP A 72 -18.44 0.07 13.96
N ALA A 73 -17.23 0.63 13.85
CA ALA A 73 -16.64 1.48 14.89
C ALA A 73 -17.49 2.71 15.22
N PHE A 74 -18.33 3.16 14.29
CA PHE A 74 -19.27 4.29 14.44
C PHE A 74 -20.72 3.84 14.59
N GLY A 75 -20.99 2.52 14.71
CA GLY A 75 -22.34 1.97 14.80
C GLY A 75 -23.15 2.08 13.50
N LYS A 76 -22.50 2.36 12.35
CA LYS A 76 -23.15 2.43 11.04
C LYS A 76 -22.95 1.15 10.27
N LYS A 77 -23.95 0.78 9.46
CA LYS A 77 -23.87 -0.34 8.51
C LYS A 77 -24.42 0.10 7.16
N LEU A 78 -23.71 -0.28 6.10
CA LEU A 78 -24.22 -0.09 4.75
C LEU A 78 -25.26 -1.17 4.44
N SER A 79 -26.30 -0.78 3.70
CA SER A 79 -27.30 -1.74 3.23
C SER A 79 -26.67 -2.70 2.21
N ASP A 80 -26.81 -4.00 2.48
CA ASP A 80 -26.52 -5.09 1.54
C ASP A 80 -27.77 -5.59 0.79
N SER A 81 -28.88 -4.85 0.90
CA SER A 81 -30.16 -5.26 0.32
C SER A 81 -30.10 -5.35 -1.21
N ALA A 82 -30.86 -6.29 -1.79
CA ALA A 82 -30.90 -6.52 -3.24
C ALA A 82 -31.39 -5.29 -4.04
N PHE A 83 -32.14 -4.39 -3.40
CA PHE A 83 -32.72 -3.20 -4.01
C PHE A 83 -31.85 -1.94 -3.84
N ASN A 84 -30.96 -1.92 -2.85
CA ASN A 84 -30.03 -0.81 -2.62
C ASN A 84 -28.77 -1.32 -1.91
N ASN A 85 -27.85 -1.90 -2.69
CA ASN A 85 -26.60 -2.43 -2.16
C ASN A 85 -25.51 -1.34 -2.15
N GLN A 86 -25.49 -0.58 -1.06
CA GLN A 86 -24.54 0.52 -0.82
C GLN A 86 -23.12 -0.01 -0.64
N LEU A 87 -22.97 -1.19 -0.01
CA LEU A 87 -21.66 -1.82 0.19
C LEU A 87 -21.02 -2.19 -1.15
N GLN A 88 -21.76 -2.86 -2.04
CA GLN A 88 -21.29 -3.19 -3.39
C GLN A 88 -20.96 -1.94 -4.20
N THR A 89 -21.76 -0.88 -4.05
CA THR A 89 -21.49 0.39 -4.71
C THR A 89 -20.13 0.96 -4.29
N LEU A 90 -19.80 0.92 -2.99
CA LEU A 90 -18.53 1.43 -2.49
C LEU A 90 -17.33 0.53 -2.86
N VAL A 91 -17.48 -0.79 -2.72
CA VAL A 91 -16.42 -1.80 -2.98
C VAL A 91 -16.01 -1.86 -4.46
N THR A 92 -16.91 -1.52 -5.37
CA THR A 92 -16.67 -1.54 -6.82
C THR A 92 -16.18 -0.21 -7.39
N LYS A 93 -16.12 0.86 -6.58
CA LYS A 93 -15.57 2.14 -7.05
C LYS A 93 -14.11 1.97 -7.49
N LYS A 94 -13.71 2.74 -8.51
CA LYS A 94 -12.37 2.69 -9.10
C LYS A 94 -11.23 2.82 -8.07
N GLY A 95 -11.44 3.61 -7.01
CA GLY A 95 -10.45 3.81 -5.94
C GLY A 95 -10.45 2.75 -4.84
N ALA A 96 -11.47 1.88 -4.77
CA ALA A 96 -11.67 0.93 -3.66
C ALA A 96 -10.57 -0.13 -3.52
N ALA A 97 -9.69 -0.26 -4.52
CA ALA A 97 -8.48 -1.07 -4.42
C ALA A 97 -7.44 -0.52 -3.42
N SER A 98 -7.53 0.78 -3.09
CA SER A 98 -6.67 1.47 -2.12
C SER A 98 -7.32 1.48 -0.73
N PRO A 99 -6.61 1.01 0.32
CA PRO A 99 -7.11 1.11 1.70
C PRO A 99 -7.41 2.55 2.12
N LEU A 100 -6.53 3.50 1.75
CA LEU A 100 -6.69 4.92 2.09
C LEU A 100 -7.96 5.51 1.46
N TYR A 101 -8.27 5.15 0.22
CA TYR A 101 -9.49 5.59 -0.43
C TYR A 101 -10.74 5.10 0.32
N LEU A 102 -10.74 3.83 0.76
CA LEU A 102 -11.86 3.26 1.52
C LEU A 102 -12.03 3.94 2.86
N HIS A 103 -10.92 4.22 3.56
CA HIS A 103 -10.92 4.94 4.82
C HIS A 103 -11.56 6.33 4.66
N LEU A 104 -11.07 7.15 3.73
CA LEU A 104 -11.62 8.48 3.45
C LEU A 104 -13.11 8.43 3.05
N ALA A 105 -13.48 7.46 2.21
CA ALA A 105 -14.88 7.29 1.81
C ALA A 105 -15.79 6.89 3.00
N CYS A 106 -15.28 6.13 3.97
CA CYS A 106 -16.01 5.81 5.19
C CYS A 106 -16.11 7.01 6.13
N GLU A 107 -15.06 7.84 6.23
CA GLU A 107 -15.09 9.10 6.97
C GLU A 107 -16.15 10.07 6.41
N ASP A 108 -16.27 10.18 5.09
CA ASP A 108 -17.30 11.00 4.43
C ASP A 108 -18.73 10.45 4.65
N LEU A 109 -18.88 9.16 4.95
CA LEU A 109 -20.15 8.51 5.26
C LEU A 109 -20.53 8.58 6.74
N ARG A 110 -19.64 9.10 7.59
CA ARG A 110 -19.90 9.42 9.00
C ARG A 110 -20.92 10.55 9.13
#